data_AF-A0A429B1B9-F1
#
_entry.id   AF-A0A429B1B9-F1
#
_cell.length_a   1.000
_cell.length_b   1.000
_cell.length_c   1.000
_cell.angle_alpha   90.00
_cell.angle_beta   90.00
_cell.angle_gamma   90.00
#
_symmetry.space_group_name_H-M   'P 1'
#
loop_
_entity.id
_entity.type
_entity.pdbx_description
1 polymer ?
#
loop_
_entity_poly.entity_id
_entity_poly.type
_entity_poly.pdbx_seq_one_letter_code
_entity_poly.pdbx_strand_id
1 'polypeptide(L)' 'MTLLNTPLHELDPAIAAALDAELERQQSTLEMIASENFAPVAVM' A
#
# COMPACT_ATOMS: atom_id res chain seq x y z
N MET A 1 4.15 20.25 -13.04
CA MET A 1 3.22 19.10 -12.90
C MET A 1 1.95 19.60 -12.24
N THR A 2 0.78 19.20 -12.73
CA THR A 2 -0.50 19.51 -12.09
C THR A 2 -0.71 18.57 -10.90
N LEU A 3 -1.48 19.01 -9.88
CA LEU A 3 -1.76 18.25 -8.65
C LEU A 3 -2.15 16.78 -8.93
N LEU A 4 -2.95 16.54 -9.97
CA LEU A 4 -3.48 15.21 -10.34
C LEU A 4 -2.46 14.30 -11.04
N ASN A 5 -1.28 14.81 -11.41
CA ASN A 5 -0.20 14.05 -12.05
C ASN A 5 1.04 13.96 -11.14
N THR A 6 0.96 14.47 -9.91
CA THR A 6 2.06 14.38 -8.95
C THR A 6 2.05 12.99 -8.30
N PRO A 7 3.19 12.29 -8.26
CA PRO A 7 3.30 11.01 -7.56
C PRO A 7 2.94 11.12 -6.08
N LEU A 8 2.39 10.05 -5.50
CA LEU A 8 1.98 10.05 -4.09
C LEU A 8 3.16 10.30 -3.13
N HIS A 9 4.36 9.78 -3.44
CA HIS A 9 5.56 9.98 -2.62
C HIS A 9 6.00 11.45 -2.55
N GLU A 10 5.62 12.27 -3.54
CA GLU A 10 5.88 13.71 -3.57
C GLU A 10 4.69 14.51 -3.02
N LEU A 11 3.47 14.10 -3.35
CA LEU A 11 2.25 14.79 -2.97
C LEU A 11 1.94 14.64 -1.47
N ASP A 12 2.06 13.43 -0.94
CA ASP A 12 1.82 13.09 0.46
C ASP A 12 2.79 12.00 0.95
N PRO A 13 4.01 12.40 1.36
CA PRO A 13 5.03 11.47 1.85
C PRO A 13 4.60 10.69 3.10
N ALA A 14 3.69 11.23 3.91
CA ALA A 14 3.24 10.59 5.14
C ALA A 14 2.34 9.38 4.83
N ILE A 15 1.43 9.53 3.88
CA ILE A 15 0.59 8.42 3.41
C ILE A 15 1.41 7.38 2.65
N ALA A 16 2.36 7.81 1.82
CA ALA A 16 3.27 6.88 1.14
C ALA A 16 4.03 5.98 2.15
N ALA A 17 4.61 6.58 3.20
CA ALA A 17 5.30 5.83 4.24
C ALA A 17 4.37 4.88 5.03
N ALA A 18 3.12 5.27 5.25
CA ALA A 18 2.13 4.41 5.90
C ALA A 18 1.77 3.19 5.04
N LEU A 19 1.66 3.36 3.72
CA LEU A 19 1.44 2.25 2.79
C LEU A 19 2.64 1.30 2.71
N ASP A 20 3.86 1.84 2.70
CA ASP A 20 5.09 1.04 2.73
C ASP A 20 5.17 0.18 4.01
N ALA A 21 4.82 0.76 5.17
CA ALA A 21 4.78 0.04 6.43
C ALA A 21 3.70 -1.07 6.45
N GLU A 22 2.54 -0.82 5.85
CA GLU A 22 1.48 -1.85 5.75
C GLU A 22 1.89 -2.97 4.78
N LEU A 23 2.56 -2.65 3.67
CA LEU A 23 3.12 -3.66 2.77
C LEU A 23 4.11 -4.56 3.52
N GLU A 24 5.02 -3.97 4.30
CA GLU A 24 5.95 -4.73 5.14
C GLU A 24 5.20 -5.59 6.17
N ARG A 25 4.17 -5.06 6.83
CA ARG A 25 3.35 -5.81 7.79
C ARG A 25 2.71 -7.04 7.15
N GLN A 26 2.12 -6.89 5.96
CA GLN A 26 1.50 -7.98 5.21
C GLN A 26 2.51 -9.05 4.77
N GLN A 27 3.74 -8.64 4.43
CA GLN A 27 4.79 -9.56 3.96
C GLN A 27 5.57 -10.24 5.08
N SER A 28 5.64 -9.61 6.26
CA SER A 28 6.46 -10.07 7.39
C SER A 28 5.68 -10.85 8.45
N THR A 29 4.35 -10.95 8.31
CA THR A 29 3.49 -11.63 9.29
C THR A 29 2.79 -12.85 8.69
N LEU A 30 2.40 -13.78 9.55
CA LEU A 30 1.55 -14.90 9.17
C LEU A 30 0.09 -14.47 9.29
N GLU A 31 -0.55 -14.19 8.15
CA GLU A 31 -1.96 -13.80 8.12
C GLU A 31 -2.87 -15.01 8.37
N MET A 32 -3.50 -15.03 9.55
CA MET A 32 -4.35 -16.14 10.03
C MET A 32 -5.84 -15.78 10.06
N ILE A 33 -6.21 -14.59 9.56
CA ILE A 33 -7.59 -14.12 9.53
C ILE A 33 -8.30 -14.80 8.35
N ALA A 34 -9.25 -15.69 8.64
CA ALA A 34 -9.89 -16.53 7.63
C ALA A 34 -10.66 -15.78 6.53
N SER A 35 -11.07 -14.53 6.79
CA SER A 35 -11.76 -13.68 5.82
C SER A 35 -10.83 -12.82 4.96
N GLU A 36 -9.53 -12.75 5.30
CA GLU A 36 -8.56 -11.93 4.58
C GLU A 36 -7.85 -12.74 3.50
N ASN A 37 -7.39 -12.04 2.46
CA ASN A 37 -6.68 -12.63 1.33
C ASN A 37 -5.82 -11.58 0.61
N PHE A 38 -4.85 -12.03 -0.19
CA PHE A 38 -4.03 -11.17 -1.04
C PHE A 38 -4.57 -11.17 -2.47
N ALA A 39 -5.06 -10.00 -2.93
CA ALA A 39 -5.58 -9.85 -4.29
C ALA A 39 -4.44 -9.83 -5.33
N PRO A 40 -4.64 -10.37 -6.56
CA PRO A 40 -3.67 -10.24 -7.64
C PRO A 40 -3.45 -8.79 -8.05
N VAL A 41 -2.23 -8.45 -8.51
CA VAL A 41 -1.90 -7.10 -9.00
C VAL A 41 -2.84 -6.62 -10.11
N ALA A 42 -3.32 -7.52 -10.98
CA ALA A 42 -4.25 -7.17 -12.04
C ALA A 42 -5.63 -6.64 -11.55
N VAL A 43 -5.93 -6.80 -10.25
CA VAL A 43 -7.14 -6.27 -9.61
C VAL A 43 -6.92 -4.88 -9.02
N MET A 44 -5.67 -4.50 -8.73
CA MET A 44 -5.28 -3.19 -8.18
C MET A 44 -5.17 -2.15 -9.28
#